data_AF-X7ECY1-F1
#
_entry.id   AF-X7ECY1-F1
#
_cell.length_a   1.000
_cell.length_b   1.000
_cell.length_c   1.000
_cell.angle_alpha   90.00
_cell.angle_beta   90.00
_cell.angle_gamma   90.00
#
_symmetry.space_group_name_H-M   'P 1'
#
loop_
_entity.id
_entity.type
_entity.pdbx_description
1 polymer ?
#
loop_
_entity_poly.entity_id
_entity_poly.type
_entity_poly.pdbx_seq_one_letter_code
_entity_poly.pdbx_strand_id
1 'polypeptide(L)' 'MTTHTASADTLGARFETLTANWRTALERRRVYKQTLNELSALSNRELADLGLHRSQLRGIAWQAAYEG' A
#
# COMPACT_ATOMS: atom_id res chain seq x y z
N MET A 1 47.06 -3.34 9.83
CA MET A 1 46.33 -4.61 9.75
C MET A 1 45.08 -4.37 8.92
N THR A 2 45.04 -4.96 7.73
CA THR A 2 44.14 -4.66 6.60
C THR A 2 42.70 -5.05 6.86
N THR A 3 41.78 -4.16 6.48
CA THR A 3 40.34 -4.39 6.32
C THR A 3 40.09 -5.47 5.26
N HIS A 4 39.31 -6.51 5.59
CA HIS A 4 38.69 -7.45 4.63
C HIS A 4 37.34 -7.86 5.24
N THR A 5 36.19 -7.42 4.73
CA THR A 5 35.44 -7.87 3.52
C THR A 5 34.15 -8.54 3.99
N ALA A 6 33.13 -7.72 4.27
CA ALA A 6 31.75 -8.16 4.36
C ALA A 6 31.24 -8.45 2.94
N SER A 7 31.35 -9.69 2.48
CA SER A 7 30.82 -10.08 1.16
C SER A 7 30.20 -11.48 1.13
N ALA A 8 30.01 -12.13 2.28
CA ALA A 8 29.41 -13.47 2.36
C ALA A 8 27.92 -13.49 2.74
N ASP A 9 27.33 -12.38 3.22
CA ASP A 9 25.94 -12.35 3.75
C ASP A 9 24.94 -11.59 2.83
N THR A 10 25.39 -11.17 1.65
CA THR A 10 24.64 -10.21 0.83
C THR A 10 23.40 -10.82 0.16
N LEU A 11 23.31 -12.14 0.01
CA LEU A 11 22.14 -12.80 -0.62
C LEU A 11 20.99 -13.04 0.38
N GLY A 12 21.30 -13.43 1.61
CA GLY A 12 20.31 -13.63 2.68
C GLY A 12 19.66 -12.31 3.10
N ALA A 13 20.48 -11.28 3.39
CA ALA A 13 20.00 -9.94 3.71
C ALA A 13 19.16 -9.29 2.59
N ARG A 14 19.46 -9.62 1.32
CA ARG A 14 18.65 -9.16 0.18
C ARG A 14 17.30 -9.87 0.10
N PHE A 15 17.24 -11.15 0.43
CA PHE A 15 15.97 -11.88 0.46
C PHE A 15 15.04 -11.38 1.56
N GLU A 16 15.58 -11.09 2.75
CA GLU A 16 14.79 -10.54 3.86
C GLU A 16 14.19 -9.17 3.50
N THR A 17 14.99 -8.27 2.92
CA THR A 17 14.50 -6.96 2.47
C THR A 17 13.45 -7.05 1.35
N LEU A 18 13.60 -7.98 0.40
CA LEU A 18 12.61 -8.22 -0.66
C LEU A 18 11.28 -8.76 -0.11
N THR A 19 11.33 -9.73 0.82
CA THR A 19 10.12 -10.33 1.39
C THR A 19 9.37 -9.36 2.31
N ALA A 20 10.07 -8.52 3.06
CA ALA A 20 9.45 -7.45 3.85
C ALA A 20 8.70 -6.45 2.95
N ASN A 21 9.34 -6.00 1.86
CA ASN A 21 8.74 -5.08 0.91
C ASN A 21 7.50 -5.65 0.21
N TRP A 22 7.50 -6.96 -0.07
CA TRP A 22 6.35 -7.65 -0.68
C TRP A 22 5.14 -7.72 0.24
N ARG A 23 5.33 -8.05 1.52
CA ARG A 23 4.21 -8.11 2.49
C ARG A 23 3.53 -6.76 2.61
N THR A 24 4.31 -5.69 2.77
CA THR A 24 3.80 -4.32 2.81
C THR A 24 3.07 -3.96 1.50
N ALA A 25 3.63 -4.30 0.33
CA ALA A 25 2.96 -4.01 -0.94
C ALA A 25 1.60 -4.73 -1.09
N LEU A 26 1.50 -5.98 -0.62
CA LEU A 26 0.25 -6.75 -0.63
C LEU A 26 -0.80 -6.15 0.32
N GLU A 27 -0.38 -5.72 1.50
CA GLU A 27 -1.25 -5.08 2.48
C GLU A 27 -1.82 -3.76 1.94
N ARG A 28 -0.97 -2.87 1.43
CA ARG A 28 -1.40 -1.63 0.78
C ARG A 28 -2.39 -1.89 -0.35
N ARG A 29 -2.11 -2.89 -1.20
CA ARG A 29 -3.02 -3.28 -2.28
C ARG A 29 -4.36 -3.80 -1.75
N ARG A 30 -4.35 -4.55 -0.65
CA ARG A 30 -5.57 -5.03 0.01
C ARG A 30 -6.40 -3.85 0.51
N VAL A 31 -5.80 -2.93 1.26
CA VAL A 31 -6.46 -1.72 1.78
C VAL A 31 -7.05 -0.90 0.63
N TYR A 32 -6.25 -0.60 -0.40
CA TYR A 32 -6.70 0.14 -1.59
C TYR A 32 -7.96 -0.48 -2.21
N LYS A 33 -7.92 -1.79 -2.49
CA LYS A 33 -9.05 -2.47 -3.14
C LYS A 33 -10.28 -2.52 -2.23
N GLN A 34 -10.08 -2.76 -0.94
CA GLN A 34 -11.15 -2.79 0.03
C GLN A 34 -11.85 -1.42 0.10
N THR A 35 -11.10 -0.35 0.37
CA THR A 35 -11.62 1.02 0.45
C THR A 35 -12.30 1.44 -0.84
N LEU A 36 -11.69 1.16 -1.99
CA LEU A 36 -12.30 1.51 -3.28
C LEU A 36 -13.61 0.76 -3.51
N ASN A 37 -13.69 -0.52 -3.16
CA ASN A 37 -14.91 -1.31 -3.30
C ASN A 37 -16.03 -0.80 -2.39
N GLU A 38 -15.71 -0.52 -1.12
CA GLU A 38 -16.66 0.02 -0.15
C GLU A 38 -17.20 1.39 -0.61
N LEU A 39 -16.32 2.32 -0.98
CA LEU A 39 -16.71 3.63 -1.51
C LEU A 39 -17.47 3.54 -2.84
N SER A 40 -17.11 2.58 -3.70
CA SER A 40 -17.79 2.38 -4.98
C SER A 40 -19.17 1.75 -4.81
N ALA A 41 -19.40 1.00 -3.73
CA ALA A 41 -20.70 0.41 -3.41
C ALA A 41 -21.72 1.45 -2.91
N LEU A 42 -21.26 2.56 -2.34
CA LEU A 42 -22.14 3.69 -1.98
C LEU A 42 -22.83 4.26 -3.22
N SER A 43 -24.06 4.73 -3.06
CA SER A 43 -24.83 5.45 -4.08
C SER A 43 -24.33 6.89 -4.25
N ASN A 44 -24.75 7.55 -5.33
CA ASN A 44 -24.39 8.96 -5.55
C ASN A 44 -24.94 9.89 -4.47
N ARG A 45 -26.07 9.53 -3.84
CA ARG A 45 -26.64 10.29 -2.72
C ARG A 45 -25.79 10.13 -1.47
N GLU A 46 -25.45 8.91 -1.10
CA GLU A 46 -24.57 8.65 0.06
C GLU A 46 -23.21 9.33 -0.11
N LEU A 47 -22.65 9.30 -1.33
CA LEU A 47 -21.42 10.05 -1.61
C LEU A 47 -21.63 11.57 -1.50
N ALA A 48 -22.74 12.11 -1.99
CA ALA A 48 -23.04 13.54 -1.87
C ALA A 48 -23.26 13.97 -0.41
N ASP A 49 -23.90 13.13 0.40
CA ASP A 49 -24.10 13.35 1.84
C ASP A 49 -22.75 13.40 2.58
N LEU A 50 -21.76 12.63 2.11
CA LEU A 50 -20.37 12.68 2.57
C LEU A 50 -19.54 13.80 1.94
N GLY A 51 -20.09 14.56 0.99
CA GLY A 51 -19.37 15.60 0.24
C GLY A 51 -18.34 15.07 -0.76
N LEU A 52 -18.46 13.80 -1.18
CA LEU A 52 -17.51 13.11 -2.06
C LEU A 52 -18.03 12.97 -3.48
N HIS A 53 -17.11 13.00 -4.45
CA HIS A 53 -17.40 12.69 -5.85
C HIS A 53 -16.74 11.38 -6.29
N ARG A 54 -17.34 10.68 -7.27
CA ARG A 54 -16.84 9.40 -7.81
C ARG A 54 -15.38 9.46 -8.28
N SER A 55 -14.95 10.61 -8.82
CA SER A 55 -13.57 10.84 -9.26
C SER A 55 -12.57 10.87 -8.10
N GLN A 56 -13.01 11.21 -6.88
CA GLN A 56 -12.16 11.32 -5.69
C GLN A 56 -11.90 9.95 -5.03
N LEU A 57 -12.77 8.96 -5.25
CA LEU A 57 -12.69 7.67 -4.54
C LEU A 57 -11.35 6.95 -4.75
N ARG A 58 -10.79 7.03 -5.95
CA ARG A 58 -9.47 6.45 -6.26
C ARG A 58 -8.34 7.14 -5.49
N GLY A 59 -8.44 8.46 -5.30
CA GLY A 59 -7.47 9.23 -4.52
C GLY A 59 -7.56 8.87 -3.04
N ILE A 60 -8.78 8.83 -2.48
CA ILE A 60 -9.02 8.46 -1.08
C ILE A 60 -8.55 7.03 -0.79
N ALA A 61 -8.89 6.08 -1.67
CA ALA A 61 -8.43 4.70 -1.52
C ALA A 61 -6.90 4.59 -1.59
N TRP A 62 -6.24 5.43 -2.38
CA TRP A 62 -4.78 5.51 -2.42
C TRP A 62 -4.22 6.08 -1.13
N GLN A 63 -4.75 7.19 -0.62
CA GLN A 63 -4.32 7.77 0.66
C GLN A 63 -4.49 6.77 1.81
N ALA A 64 -5.65 6.09 1.90
CA ALA A 64 -5.87 5.06 2.91
C ALA A 64 -4.83 3.92 2.85
N ALA A 65 -4.34 3.59 1.66
CA ALA A 65 -3.36 2.52 1.47
C ALA A 65 -1.90 2.96 1.68
N TYR A 66 -1.56 4.24 1.53
CA TYR A 66 -0.16 4.69 1.53
C TYR A 66 0.16 5.73 2.62
N GLU A 67 -0.84 6.42 3.16
CA GLU A 67 -0.73 7.44 4.22
C GLU A 67 -1.29 6.96 5.57
N GLY A 68 -1.90 5.76 5.61
CA GLY A 68 -2.41 5.12 6.83
C GLY A 68 -1.35 4.39 7.65
#